data_AF-A0A538M8E1-F1
#
_entry.id   AF-A0A538M8E1-F1
#
_cell.length_a   1.000
_cell.length_b   1.000
_cell.length_c   1.000
_cell.angle_alpha   90.00
_cell.angle_beta   90.00
_cell.angle_gamma   90.00
#
_symmetry.space_group_name_H-M   'P 1'
#
loop_
_entity.id
_entity.type
_entity.pdbx_description
1 polymer ?
#
loop_
_entity_poly.entity_id
_entity_poly.type
_entity_poly.pdbx_seq_one_letter_code
_entity_poly.pdbx_strand_id
1 'polypeptide(L)' 'AGRMLEACGLKGHRIGGAQISPRHANFIENADGARSADAFALMVEARRRAREQFGVELEHEVELLGPIVLP' A
#
# COMPACT_ATOMS: atom_id res chain seq x y z
N ALA A 1 6.09 -3.13 -9.19
CA ALA A 1 5.26 -3.90 -8.24
C ALA A 1 3.81 -4.17 -8.68
N GLY A 2 3.20 -3.41 -9.61
CA GLY A 2 1.74 -3.40 -9.80
C GLY A 2 1.07 -4.74 -10.09
N ARG A 3 1.61 -5.53 -11.02
CA ARG A 3 1.08 -6.87 -11.32
C ARG A 3 1.15 -7.84 -10.13
N MET A 4 2.22 -7.75 -9.33
CA MET A 4 2.38 -8.58 -8.14
C MET A 4 1.40 -8.17 -7.04
N LEU A 5 1.24 -6.87 -6.79
CA LEU A 5 0.26 -6.36 -5.82
C LEU A 5 -1.18 -6.67 -6.24
N GLU A 6 -1.46 -6.66 -7.54
CA GLU A 6 -2.73 -7.14 -8.08
C GLU A 6 -2.93 -8.65 -7.80
N ALA A 7 -1.92 -9.47 -8.03
CA ALA A 7 -1.95 -10.89 -7.68
C ALA A 7 -2.10 -11.13 -6.16
N CYS A 8 -1.64 -10.20 -5.31
CA CYS A 8 -1.89 -10.20 -3.87
C CYS A 8 -3.35 -9.88 -3.48
N GLY A 9 -4.23 -9.62 -4.46
CA GLY A 9 -5.63 -9.29 -4.25
C GLY A 9 -5.83 -7.91 -3.61
N LEU A 10 -4.90 -6.98 -3.82
CA LEU A 10 -4.91 -5.67 -3.16
C LEU A 10 -5.69 -4.59 -3.91
N LYS A 11 -6.08 -4.81 -5.17
CA LYS A 11 -6.91 -3.83 -5.90
C LYS A 11 -8.21 -3.57 -5.14
N GLY A 12 -8.46 -2.30 -4.87
CA GLY A 12 -9.64 -1.84 -4.13
C GLY A 12 -9.56 -2.05 -2.61
N HIS A 13 -8.49 -2.64 -2.07
CA HIS A 13 -8.33 -2.82 -0.63
C HIS A 13 -8.24 -1.45 0.06
N ARG A 14 -8.95 -1.29 1.18
CA ARG A 14 -9.16 0.00 1.86
C ARG A 14 -8.84 -0.13 3.34
N ILE A 15 -8.16 0.88 3.87
CA ILE A 15 -7.92 1.09 5.31
C ILE A 15 -8.21 2.57 5.58
N GLY A 16 -9.11 2.85 6.53
CA GLY A 16 -9.55 4.22 6.80
C GLY A 16 -10.05 4.93 5.53
N GLY A 17 -9.56 6.14 5.29
CA GLY A 17 -9.89 6.91 4.09
C GLY A 17 -9.07 6.56 2.84
N ALA A 18 -8.02 5.74 2.97
CA ALA A 18 -7.12 5.39 1.86
C ALA A 18 -7.53 4.08 1.18
N GLN A 19 -7.27 3.98 -0.13
CA GLN A 19 -7.60 2.79 -0.91
C GLN A 19 -6.50 2.48 -1.94
N ILE A 20 -6.12 1.21 -2.11
CA ILE A 20 -5.30 0.81 -3.25
C ILE A 20 -6.19 0.87 -4.50
N SER A 21 -5.75 1.61 -5.51
CA SER A 21 -6.53 1.90 -6.71
C SER A 21 -7.08 0.62 -7.35
N PRO A 22 -8.38 0.56 -7.65
CA PRO A 22 -8.95 -0.56 -8.41
C PRO A 22 -8.42 -0.61 -9.85
N ARG A 23 -7.89 0.50 -10.36
CA ARG A 23 -7.33 0.59 -11.72
C ARG A 23 -5.92 0.03 -11.77
N HIS A 24 -5.07 0.38 -10.81
CA HIS A 24 -3.67 -0.04 -10.79
C HIS A 24 -3.13 -0.18 -9.36
N ALA A 25 -2.77 -1.40 -8.96
CA ALA A 25 -2.43 -1.74 -7.57
C ALA A 25 -1.14 -1.12 -6.98
N ASN A 26 -0.48 -0.22 -7.72
CA ASN A 26 0.67 0.54 -7.23
C ASN A 26 0.28 1.89 -6.64
N PHE A 27 -0.97 2.32 -6.85
CA PHE A 27 -1.44 3.63 -6.41
C PHE A 27 -2.25 3.46 -5.14
N ILE A 28 -1.96 4.29 -4.16
CA ILE A 28 -2.83 4.52 -3.00
C ILE A 28 -3.55 5.84 -3.25
N GLU A 29 -4.87 5.79 -3.25
CA GLU A 29 -5.75 6.93 -3.49
C GLU A 29 -6.32 7.41 -2.15
N ASN A 30 -6.39 8.73 -1.98
CA ASN A 30 -7.24 9.31 -0.94
C ASN A 30 -8.68 9.22 -1.43
N ALA A 31 -9.39 8.21 -0.95
CA ALA A 31 -10.69 7.86 -1.49
C ALA A 31 -11.86 8.31 -0.59
N ASP A 32 -11.59 8.63 0.68
CA ASP A 32 -12.53 9.32 1.57
C ASP A 32 -11.81 9.91 2.81
N GLY A 33 -11.21 11.10 2.68
CA GLY A 33 -10.62 11.79 3.83
C GLY A 33 -9.41 11.08 4.46
N ALA A 34 -8.59 10.40 3.65
CA ALA A 34 -7.43 9.64 4.09
C ALA A 34 -6.45 10.47 4.92
N ARG A 35 -5.99 9.89 6.02
CA ARG A 35 -4.85 10.38 6.80
C ARG A 35 -3.56 9.72 6.31
N SER A 36 -2.41 10.32 6.60
CA SER A 36 -1.11 9.71 6.28
C SER A 36 -0.95 8.31 6.89
N ALA A 37 -1.51 8.09 8.09
CA ALA A 37 -1.52 6.78 8.75
C ALA A 37 -2.30 5.71 7.96
N ASP A 38 -3.37 6.09 7.25
CA ASP A 38 -4.17 5.17 6.44
C ASP A 38 -3.37 4.69 5.21
N ALA A 39 -2.74 5.63 4.51
CA ALA A 39 -1.89 5.32 3.37
C ALA A 39 -0.70 4.46 3.79
N PHE A 40 -0.08 4.79 4.93
CA PHE A 40 1.02 4.03 5.49
C PHE A 40 0.60 2.60 5.87
N ALA A 41 -0.58 2.41 6.47
CA ALA A 41 -1.10 1.09 6.80
C ALA A 41 -1.29 0.22 5.54
N LEU A 42 -1.76 0.82 4.43
CA LEU A 42 -1.85 0.12 3.14
C LEU A 42 -0.46 -0.25 2.58
N MET A 43 0.55 0.61 2.75
CA MET A 43 1.92 0.28 2.36
C MET A 43 2.45 -0.92 3.15
N VAL A 44 2.25 -0.95 4.47
CA VAL A 44 2.66 -2.08 5.33
C VAL A 44 1.95 -3.36 4.91
N GLU A 45 0.63 -3.31 4.67
CA GLU A 45 -0.14 -4.47 4.21
C GLU A 45 0.34 -4.98 2.85
N ALA A 46 0.65 -4.07 1.91
CA ALA A 46 1.20 -4.42 0.61
C ALA A 46 2.56 -5.13 0.72
N ARG A 47 3.46 -4.62 1.56
CA ARG A 47 4.76 -5.25 1.85
C ARG A 47 4.59 -6.63 2.48
N ARG A 48 3.71 -6.75 3.48
CA ARG A 48 3.40 -8.03 4.15
C ARG A 48 2.92 -9.09 3.16
N ARG A 49 1.96 -8.77 2.30
CA ARG A 49 1.43 -9.74 1.31
C ARG A 49 2.45 -10.11 0.25
N ALA A 50 3.22 -9.14 -0.23
CA ALA A 50 4.28 -9.41 -1.19
C ALA A 50 5.31 -10.41 -0.61
N ARG A 51 5.69 -10.22 0.66
CA ARG A 51 6.57 -11.15 1.36
C ARG A 51 5.94 -12.52 1.54
N GLU A 52 4.71 -12.59 2.05
CA GLU A 52 4.03 -13.86 2.34
C GLU A 52 3.75 -14.70 1.09
N GLN A 53 3.35 -14.06 0.00
CA GLN A 53 2.91 -14.77 -1.21
C GLN A 53 4.03 -14.97 -2.23
N PHE A 54 5.01 -14.06 -2.29
CA PHE A 54 6.05 -14.07 -3.31
C PHE A 54 7.47 -14.13 -2.72
N GLY A 55 7.63 -14.06 -1.39
CA GLY A 55 8.96 -13.98 -0.76
C GLY A 55 9.71 -12.68 -1.07
N VAL A 56 9.00 -11.65 -1.55
CA VAL A 56 9.58 -10.38 -1.99
C VAL A 56 9.42 -9.33 -0.90
N GLU A 57 10.53 -8.75 -0.47
CA GLU A 57 10.53 -7.53 0.34
C GLU A 57 10.38 -6.31 -0.58
N LEU A 58 9.28 -5.59 -0.43
CA LEU A 58 9.03 -4.38 -1.21
C LEU A 58 9.68 -3.17 -0.55
N GLU A 59 10.46 -2.43 -1.35
CA GLU A 59 10.99 -1.12 -0.99
C GLU A 59 10.04 -0.03 -1.48
N HIS A 60 9.88 1.04 -0.71
CA HIS A 60 9.02 2.16 -1.07
C HIS A 60 9.82 3.21 -1.86
N GLU A 61 9.26 3.70 -2.97
CA GLU A 61 9.83 4.81 -3.74
C GLU A 61 9.43 6.18 -3.19
N VAL A 62 8.37 6.24 -2.37
CA VAL A 62 7.88 7.49 -1.79
C VAL A 62 8.79 7.97 -0.67
N GLU A 63 9.06 9.27 -0.64
CA GLU A 63 9.73 9.91 0.49
C GLU A 63 8.72 10.21 1.60
N LEU A 64 9.07 9.81 2.82
CA LEU A 64 8.28 10.10 4.01
C LEU A 64 8.79 11.39 4.64
N LEU A 65 7.90 12.37 4.82
CA LEU A 65 8.21 13.64 5.48
C LEU A 65 7.61 13.66 6.89
N GLY A 66 8.43 14.01 7.89
CA GLY A 66 8.06 14.00 9.31
C GLY A 66 8.46 12.71 10.04
N PRO A 67 8.06 12.54 11.31
CA PRO A 67 8.47 11.41 12.14
C PRO A 67 7.67 10.14 11.82
N ILE A 68 7.79 9.63 10.59
CA ILE A 68 7.10 8.42 10.11
C ILE A 68 8.16 7.38 9.73
N VAL A 69 8.05 6.17 10.28
CA VAL A 69 9.01 5.07 10.04
C VAL A 69 8.25 3.81 9.68
N LEU A 70 8.52 3.25 8.49
CA LEU A 70 8.00 1.94 8.07
C LEU A 70 8.62 0.82 8.93
N PRO A 71 7.79 -0.08 9.50
CA PRO A 71 8.30 -1.25 10.19
C PRO A 71 8.98 -2.24 9.24
#